data_AF-M7MKQ0-F1
#
_entry.id   AF-M7MKQ0-F1
#
_cell.length_a   1.000
_cell.length_b   1.000
_cell.length_c   1.000
_cell.angle_alpha   90.00
_cell.angle_beta   90.00
_cell.angle_gamma   90.00
#
_symmetry.space_group_name_H-M   'P 1'
#
loop_
_entity.id
_entity.type
_entity.pdbx_description
1 polymer ?
#
loop_
_entity_poly.entity_id
_entity_poly.type
_entity_poly.pdbx_seq_one_letter_code
_entity_poly.pdbx_strand_id
1 'polypeptide(L)'
;MAQDIRELFQKEQKNETQANLPAGHEARFLKKLDAEFSKTPKTTWSWWYIAASIVVVLGVGFGTFKYFQVPGNIQVVDTPTDTEFNKGEIPTRTLGDISPDLKKVEDYYLANINFELSKVTLTPENKDLIDGYLTQLETLNQEYKRISLELTHSGPNELTVNALITNLKFRLNLMYRLKEQLETLKTTDSIRKRTNV
;
A
#
# COMPACT_ATOMS: atom_id res chain seq x y z
N MET A 1 66.81 22.04 -12.07
CA MET A 1 66.92 20.60 -11.72
C MET A 1 65.64 20.25 -10.97
N ALA A 2 64.78 19.41 -11.54
CA ALA A 2 63.54 19.00 -10.88
C ALA A 2 63.87 17.92 -9.84
N GLN A 3 63.42 18.11 -8.60
CA GLN A 3 63.54 17.07 -7.56
C GLN A 3 62.56 15.94 -7.89
N ASP A 4 63.04 14.70 -7.87
CA ASP A 4 62.20 13.53 -8.11
C ASP A 4 61.26 13.32 -6.91
N ILE A 5 59.97 13.45 -7.17
CA ILE A 5 58.88 13.21 -6.21
C ILE A 5 59.00 11.83 -5.54
N ARG A 6 59.55 10.84 -6.22
CA ARG A 6 59.75 9.49 -5.66
C ARG A 6 60.80 9.49 -4.55
N GLU A 7 61.83 10.31 -4.67
CA GLU A 7 62.85 10.48 -3.63
C GLU A 7 62.32 11.25 -2.42
N LEU A 8 61.48 12.28 -2.65
CA LEU A 8 60.81 13.01 -1.58
C LEU A 8 59.93 12.07 -0.74
N PHE A 9 59.11 11.24 -1.38
CA PHE A 9 58.26 10.27 -0.68
C PHE A 9 59.05 9.21 0.09
N GLN A 10 60.15 8.69 -0.47
CA GLN A 10 61.00 7.73 0.24
C GLN A 10 61.74 8.37 1.43
N LYS A 11 62.13 9.64 1.31
CA LYS A 11 62.75 10.39 2.39
C LYS A 11 61.75 10.71 3.50
N GLU A 12 60.52 11.08 3.16
CA GLU A 12 59.47 11.34 4.14
C GLU A 12 59.02 10.06 4.86
N GLN A 13 58.80 8.93 4.17
CA GLN A 13 58.44 7.67 4.85
C GLN A 13 59.51 7.21 5.88
N LYS A 14 60.80 7.44 5.58
CA LYS A 14 61.88 7.15 6.52
C LYS A 14 61.91 8.09 7.74
N ASN A 15 61.39 9.31 7.61
CA ASN A 15 61.29 10.28 8.71
C ASN A 15 59.98 10.14 9.50
N GLU A 16 58.88 9.74 8.86
CA GLU A 16 57.57 9.55 9.50
C GLU A 16 57.54 8.35 10.45
N THR A 17 58.34 7.32 10.18
CA THR A 17 58.49 6.17 11.09
C THR A 17 59.15 6.53 12.43
N GLN A 18 59.68 7.75 12.58
CA GLN A 18 60.26 8.27 13.84
C GLN A 18 59.51 9.48 14.43
N ALA A 19 58.46 9.98 13.77
CA ALA A 19 57.73 11.18 14.20
C ALA A 19 56.60 10.82 15.19
N ASN A 20 56.94 10.61 16.46
CA ASN A 20 55.92 10.52 17.51
C ASN A 20 55.29 11.90 17.75
N LEU A 21 53.94 11.97 17.80
CA LEU A 21 53.24 13.23 18.08
C LEU A 21 53.69 13.80 19.44
N PRO A 22 53.83 15.14 19.58
CA PRO A 22 54.20 15.75 20.84
C PRO A 22 53.14 15.47 21.91
N ALA A 23 53.60 15.24 23.15
CA ALA A 23 52.72 14.96 24.28
C ALA A 23 51.64 16.06 24.45
N GLY A 24 50.40 15.65 24.73
CA GLY A 24 49.26 16.55 24.89
C GLY A 24 48.65 17.09 23.59
N HIS A 25 48.96 16.49 22.43
CA HIS A 25 48.27 16.78 21.17
C HIS A 25 46.77 16.42 21.24
N GLU A 26 46.43 15.24 21.76
CA GLU A 26 45.05 14.76 21.91
C GLU A 26 44.20 15.70 22.77
N ALA A 27 44.71 16.11 23.93
CA ALA A 27 44.02 17.05 24.81
C ALA A 27 43.75 18.40 24.12
N ARG A 28 44.70 18.90 23.32
CA ARG A 28 44.52 20.12 22.54
C ARG A 28 43.52 19.94 21.39
N PHE A 29 43.51 18.77 20.76
CA PHE A 29 42.55 18.42 19.73
C PHE A 29 41.13 18.35 20.31
N LEU A 30 40.92 17.60 21.40
CA LEU A 30 39.63 17.49 22.07
C LEU A 30 39.12 18.86 22.54
N LYS A 31 39.99 19.72 23.07
CA LYS A 31 39.61 21.08 23.47
C LYS A 31 39.14 21.94 22.29
N LYS A 32 39.80 21.83 21.13
CA LYS A 32 39.37 22.53 19.90
C LYS A 32 38.09 21.91 19.31
N LEU A 33 37.95 20.59 19.39
CA LEU A 33 36.78 19.85 18.95
C LEU A 33 35.55 20.30 19.74
N ASP A 34 35.65 20.26 21.07
CA ASP A 34 34.54 20.59 21.95
C ASP A 34 34.13 22.06 21.82
N ALA A 35 35.10 22.98 21.66
CA ALA A 35 34.82 24.39 21.39
C ALA A 35 34.04 24.64 20.08
N GLU A 36 34.17 23.76 19.09
CA GLU A 36 33.47 23.87 17.81
C GLU A 36 32.08 23.22 17.85
N PHE A 37 31.94 22.09 18.56
CA PHE A 37 30.67 21.33 18.63
C PHE A 37 29.71 21.78 19.74
N SER A 38 30.16 22.52 20.76
CA SER A 38 29.33 22.91 21.92
C SER A 38 28.45 24.16 21.71
N LYS A 39 28.35 24.71 20.49
CA LYS A 39 27.37 25.77 20.17
C LYS A 39 25.99 25.18 19.88
N THR A 40 25.31 24.65 20.90
CA THR A 40 23.87 24.39 20.80
C THR A 40 23.11 25.68 21.10
N PRO A 41 22.26 26.18 20.18
CA PRO A 41 21.45 27.36 20.48
C PRO A 41 20.49 27.03 21.63
N LYS A 42 20.39 27.93 22.62
CA LYS A 42 19.40 27.79 23.69
C LYS A 42 18.00 27.80 23.07
N THR A 43 17.32 26.66 23.13
CA THR A 43 15.96 26.52 22.64
C THR A 43 15.03 27.41 23.47
N THR A 44 14.47 28.44 22.84
CA THR A 44 13.37 29.23 23.39
C THR A 44 12.08 28.76 22.74
N TRP A 45 11.09 28.40 23.56
CA TRP A 45 9.65 28.31 23.23
C TRP A 45 9.30 27.90 21.78
N SER A 46 9.85 26.79 21.28
CA SER A 46 9.52 26.25 19.96
C SER A 46 8.74 24.92 20.00
N TRP A 47 8.33 24.45 21.18
CA TRP A 47 7.53 23.22 21.26
C TRP A 47 6.10 23.38 20.73
N TRP A 48 5.56 24.61 20.75
CA TRP A 48 4.20 24.87 20.30
C TRP A 48 4.06 24.75 18.78
N TYR A 49 5.11 25.02 18.00
CA TYR A 49 5.09 24.82 16.55
C TYR A 49 5.05 23.34 16.15
N ILE A 50 5.69 22.48 16.95
CA ILE A 50 5.67 21.01 16.76
C ILE A 50 4.28 20.47 17.09
N ALA A 51 3.68 20.91 18.20
CA ALA A 51 2.30 20.53 18.54
C ALA A 51 1.30 21.00 17.48
N ALA A 52 1.44 22.24 17.00
CA ALA A 52 0.57 22.79 15.96
C ALA A 52 0.66 22.03 14.63
N SER A 53 1.86 21.60 14.20
CA SER A 53 2.01 20.85 12.94
C SER A 53 1.34 19.48 13.02
N ILE A 54 1.43 18.79 14.17
CA ILE A 54 0.77 17.49 14.39
C ILE A 54 -0.75 17.65 14.34
N VAL A 55 -1.30 18.70 14.99
CA VAL A 55 -2.74 18.96 14.97
C VAL A 55 -3.24 19.29 13.56
N VAL A 56 -2.48 20.06 12.77
CA VAL A 56 -2.84 20.36 11.37
C VAL A 56 -2.82 19.11 10.51
N VAL A 57 -1.78 18.28 10.61
CA VAL A 57 -1.68 17.03 9.83
C VAL A 57 -2.80 16.06 10.20
N LEU A 58 -3.08 15.89 11.49
CA LEU A 58 -4.19 15.03 11.94
C LEU A 58 -5.55 15.59 11.57
N GLY A 59 -5.74 16.91 11.65
CA GLY A 59 -6.99 17.58 11.27
C GLY A 59 -7.28 17.46 9.77
N VAL A 60 -6.29 17.72 8.92
CA VAL A 60 -6.42 17.54 7.47
C VAL A 60 -6.58 16.06 7.13
N GLY A 61 -5.76 15.18 7.72
CA GLY A 61 -5.84 13.73 7.48
C GLY A 61 -7.19 13.14 7.89
N PHE A 62 -7.71 13.52 9.06
CA PHE A 62 -9.04 13.09 9.52
C PHE A 62 -10.15 13.71 8.68
N GLY A 63 -10.02 15.00 8.31
CA GLY A 63 -10.98 15.71 7.48
C GLY A 63 -11.12 15.10 6.08
N THR A 64 -9.99 14.83 5.39
CA THR A 64 -10.00 14.18 4.09
C THR A 64 -10.47 12.74 4.19
N PHE A 65 -10.01 11.99 5.20
CA PHE A 65 -10.47 10.62 5.43
C PHE A 65 -11.98 10.54 5.64
N LYS A 66 -12.56 11.43 6.46
CA LYS A 66 -14.00 11.54 6.63
C LYS A 66 -14.70 11.94 5.34
N TYR A 67 -14.19 12.93 4.62
CA TYR A 67 -14.74 13.40 3.35
C TYR A 67 -14.80 12.27 2.30
N PHE A 68 -13.74 11.46 2.19
CA PHE A 68 -13.70 10.32 1.26
C PHE A 68 -14.47 9.08 1.75
N GLN A 69 -14.73 8.97 3.07
CA GLN A 69 -15.58 7.91 3.63
C GLN A 69 -17.08 8.26 3.67
N VAL A 70 -17.49 9.49 3.33
CA VAL A 70 -18.92 9.77 3.12
C VAL A 70 -19.32 9.10 1.81
N PRO A 71 -20.16 8.04 1.81
CA PRO A 71 -20.83 7.61 0.58
C PRO A 71 -21.64 8.81 0.10
N GLY A 72 -21.27 9.36 -1.07
CA GLY A 72 -21.88 10.57 -1.60
C GLY A 72 -23.39 10.41 -1.68
N ASN A 73 -24.11 11.03 -0.75
CA ASN A 73 -25.49 11.44 -0.98
C ASN A 73 -25.41 12.54 -2.04
N ILE A 74 -25.59 12.14 -3.29
CA ILE A 74 -25.87 13.07 -4.39
C ILE A 74 -27.16 13.79 -4.01
N GLN A 75 -27.03 15.07 -3.65
CA GLN A 75 -28.19 15.96 -3.55
C GLN A 75 -28.67 16.23 -4.97
N VAL A 76 -29.71 15.49 -5.37
CA VAL A 76 -30.47 15.76 -6.58
C VAL A 76 -31.29 17.01 -6.33
N VAL A 77 -31.09 18.04 -7.16
CA VAL A 77 -31.94 19.24 -7.17
C VAL A 77 -33.40 18.83 -7.34
N ASP A 78 -34.25 19.38 -6.48
CA ASP A 78 -35.67 19.04 -6.33
C ASP A 78 -36.43 19.02 -7.67
N THR A 79 -36.94 17.84 -8.02
CA THR A 79 -38.15 17.72 -8.84
C THR A 79 -39.12 16.86 -8.03
N PRO A 80 -40.28 17.40 -7.61
CA PRO A 80 -41.20 16.66 -6.75
C PRO A 80 -42.03 15.73 -7.63
N THR A 81 -42.00 14.43 -7.37
CA THR A 81 -43.19 13.57 -7.39
C THR A 81 -42.83 12.24 -6.71
N ASP A 82 -43.60 11.96 -5.68
CA ASP A 82 -43.63 10.75 -4.86
C ASP A 82 -43.53 9.46 -5.67
N THR A 83 -42.52 8.63 -5.40
CA THR A 83 -42.68 7.17 -5.47
C THR A 83 -41.65 6.50 -4.56
N GLU A 84 -42.15 5.61 -3.73
CA GLU A 84 -41.42 4.71 -2.84
C GLU A 84 -40.20 4.07 -3.52
N PHE A 85 -38.99 4.37 -3.03
CA PHE A 85 -37.78 3.66 -3.45
C PHE A 85 -37.74 2.29 -2.80
N ASN A 86 -38.51 1.36 -3.39
CA ASN A 86 -38.04 -0.02 -3.50
C ASN A 86 -36.63 0.03 -4.10
N LYS A 87 -35.70 -0.65 -3.44
CA LYS A 87 -34.30 -0.87 -3.82
C LYS A 87 -34.24 -1.62 -5.16
N GLY A 88 -34.52 -0.90 -6.25
CA GLY A 88 -34.41 -1.39 -7.62
C GLY A 88 -32.96 -1.31 -8.04
N GLU A 89 -32.33 -2.46 -8.23
CA GLU A 89 -31.09 -2.53 -8.98
C GLU A 89 -31.35 -1.94 -10.37
N ILE A 90 -30.67 -0.85 -10.69
CA ILE A 90 -30.69 -0.30 -12.05
C ILE A 90 -30.22 -1.43 -12.96
N PRO A 91 -30.95 -1.78 -14.04
CA PRO A 91 -30.51 -2.83 -14.95
C PRO A 91 -29.18 -2.41 -15.60
N THR A 92 -28.07 -2.93 -15.09
CA THR A 92 -26.73 -2.67 -15.62
C THR A 92 -26.37 -3.71 -16.66
N ARG A 93 -25.87 -3.27 -17.80
CA ARG A 93 -25.28 -4.14 -18.81
C ARG A 93 -23.95 -4.72 -18.33
N THR A 94 -23.73 -6.01 -18.59
CA THR A 94 -22.44 -6.67 -18.37
C THR A 94 -21.78 -7.09 -19.67
N LEU A 95 -20.64 -7.76 -19.58
CA LEU A 95 -19.93 -8.31 -20.74
C LEU A 95 -20.82 -9.26 -21.56
N GLY A 96 -21.66 -10.05 -20.90
CA GLY A 96 -22.59 -10.97 -21.56
C GLY A 96 -23.65 -10.31 -22.43
N ASP A 97 -24.01 -9.06 -22.13
CA ASP A 97 -25.00 -8.30 -22.90
C ASP A 97 -24.42 -7.71 -24.19
N ILE A 98 -23.09 -7.70 -24.34
CA ILE A 98 -22.39 -7.16 -25.52
C ILE A 98 -22.25 -8.21 -26.61
N SER A 99 -21.79 -9.41 -26.26
CA SER A 99 -21.61 -10.50 -27.23
C SER A 99 -21.56 -11.89 -26.58
N PRO A 100 -21.87 -12.97 -27.33
CA PRO A 100 -21.80 -14.34 -26.82
C PRO A 100 -20.39 -14.75 -26.36
N ASP A 101 -19.34 -14.28 -27.02
CA ASP A 101 -17.96 -14.63 -26.65
C ASP A 101 -17.53 -13.91 -25.37
N LEU A 102 -17.93 -12.66 -25.17
CA LEU A 102 -17.69 -11.93 -23.92
C LEU A 102 -18.49 -12.54 -22.76
N LYS A 103 -19.69 -13.07 -23.03
CA LYS A 103 -20.45 -13.85 -22.04
C LYS A 103 -19.66 -15.07 -21.55
N LYS A 104 -19.07 -15.85 -22.46
CA LYS A 104 -18.26 -17.02 -22.08
C LYS A 104 -17.09 -16.62 -21.19
N VAL A 105 -16.45 -15.47 -21.47
CA VAL A 105 -15.36 -14.94 -20.64
C VAL A 105 -15.87 -14.57 -19.24
N GLU A 106 -16.98 -13.85 -19.15
CA GLU A 106 -17.62 -13.49 -17.88
C GLU A 106 -18.00 -14.73 -17.06
N ASP A 107 -18.72 -15.67 -17.68
CA ASP A 107 -19.16 -16.92 -17.06
C ASP A 107 -17.95 -17.73 -16.57
N TYR A 108 -16.88 -17.83 -17.37
CA TYR A 108 -15.65 -18.51 -16.99
C TYR A 108 -15.06 -17.93 -15.70
N TYR A 109 -14.88 -16.60 -15.62
CA TYR A 109 -14.30 -15.99 -14.43
C TYR A 109 -15.21 -16.13 -13.22
N LEU A 110 -16.51 -15.87 -13.35
CA LEU A 110 -17.46 -15.97 -12.25
C LEU A 110 -17.56 -17.40 -11.71
N ALA A 111 -17.60 -18.40 -12.59
CA ALA A 111 -17.62 -19.80 -12.18
C ALA A 111 -16.35 -20.17 -11.41
N ASN A 112 -15.17 -19.75 -11.88
CA ASN A 112 -13.91 -20.03 -11.19
C ASN A 112 -13.79 -19.29 -9.85
N ILE A 113 -14.22 -18.02 -9.77
CA ILE A 113 -14.25 -17.27 -8.51
C ILE A 113 -15.15 -17.97 -7.49
N ASN A 114 -16.36 -18.36 -7.89
CA ASN A 114 -17.30 -19.07 -7.02
C ASN A 114 -16.76 -20.45 -6.60
N PHE A 115 -16.12 -21.15 -7.52
CA PHE A 115 -15.48 -22.43 -7.23
C PHE A 115 -14.34 -22.31 -6.23
N GLU A 116 -13.48 -21.31 -6.34
CA GLU A 116 -12.41 -21.09 -5.36
C GLU A 116 -12.99 -20.64 -4.01
N LEU A 117 -14.00 -19.76 -4.00
CA LEU A 117 -14.71 -19.37 -2.77
C LEU A 117 -15.32 -20.58 -2.05
N SER A 118 -15.91 -21.53 -2.76
CA SER A 118 -16.51 -22.73 -2.16
C SER A 118 -15.51 -23.64 -1.44
N LYS A 119 -14.21 -23.50 -1.74
CA LYS A 119 -13.14 -24.27 -1.09
C LYS A 119 -12.58 -23.59 0.15
N VAL A 120 -12.93 -22.32 0.38
CA VAL A 120 -12.43 -21.56 1.53
C VAL A 120 -13.18 -22.01 2.79
N THR A 121 -12.44 -22.58 3.74
CA THR A 121 -12.98 -23.02 5.03
C THR A 121 -12.57 -22.03 6.13
N LEU A 122 -13.55 -21.42 6.79
CA LEU A 122 -13.31 -20.50 7.89
C LEU A 122 -12.95 -21.29 9.17
N THR A 123 -11.81 -20.96 9.76
CA THR A 123 -11.35 -21.43 11.08
C THR A 123 -10.96 -20.23 11.92
N PRO A 124 -10.92 -20.34 13.27
CA PRO A 124 -10.50 -19.23 14.13
C PRO A 124 -9.12 -18.67 13.78
N GLU A 125 -8.20 -19.51 13.30
CA GLU A 125 -6.82 -19.15 13.00
C GLU A 125 -6.64 -18.43 11.66
N ASN A 126 -7.52 -18.68 10.69
CA ASN A 126 -7.44 -18.10 9.35
C ASN A 126 -8.47 -16.99 9.08
N LYS A 127 -9.36 -16.74 10.05
CA LYS A 127 -10.48 -15.78 9.92
C LYS A 127 -10.00 -14.40 9.48
N ASP A 128 -9.02 -13.82 10.18
CA ASP A 128 -8.57 -12.45 9.91
C ASP A 128 -7.92 -12.32 8.52
N LEU A 129 -7.21 -13.37 8.08
CA LEU A 129 -6.66 -13.43 6.72
C LEU A 129 -7.79 -13.46 5.69
N ILE A 130 -8.78 -14.35 5.87
CA ILE A 130 -9.91 -14.49 4.94
C ILE A 130 -10.71 -13.19 4.87
N ASP A 131 -11.01 -12.55 6.00
CA ASP A 131 -11.78 -11.30 6.06
C ASP A 131 -11.10 -10.18 5.27
N GLY A 132 -9.77 -10.07 5.35
CA GLY A 132 -9.01 -9.10 4.56
C GLY A 132 -9.14 -9.33 3.05
N TYR A 133 -9.11 -10.58 2.61
CA TYR A 133 -9.29 -10.94 1.20
C TYR A 133 -10.74 -10.76 0.74
N LEU A 134 -11.73 -11.09 1.57
CA LEU A 134 -13.14 -10.87 1.26
C LEU A 134 -13.46 -9.37 1.13
N THR A 135 -12.86 -8.53 1.95
CA THR A 135 -12.99 -7.06 1.86
C THR A 135 -12.46 -6.53 0.52
N GLN A 136 -11.29 -7.01 0.09
CA GLN A 136 -10.73 -6.65 -1.22
C GLN A 136 -11.59 -7.17 -2.38
N LEU A 137 -12.13 -8.39 -2.24
CA LEU A 137 -13.03 -8.97 -3.24
C LEU A 137 -14.31 -8.16 -3.40
N GLU A 138 -14.89 -7.68 -2.29
CA GLU A 138 -16.08 -6.83 -2.32
C GLU A 138 -15.78 -5.45 -2.92
N THR A 139 -14.60 -4.88 -2.65
CA THR A 139 -14.16 -3.64 -3.31
C THR A 139 -14.11 -3.82 -4.82
N LEU A 140 -13.51 -4.91 -5.30
CA LEU A 140 -13.47 -5.23 -6.73
C LEU A 140 -14.89 -5.47 -7.30
N ASN A 141 -15.78 -6.12 -6.55
CA ASN A 141 -17.17 -6.33 -6.95
C ASN A 141 -17.93 -5.01 -7.13
N GLN A 142 -17.73 -4.04 -6.25
CA GLN A 142 -18.32 -2.70 -6.36
C GLN A 142 -17.77 -1.94 -7.56
N GLU A 143 -16.47 -2.01 -7.82
CA GLU A 143 -15.87 -1.44 -9.02
C GLU A 143 -16.43 -2.08 -10.30
N TYR A 144 -16.66 -3.40 -10.31
CA TYR A 144 -17.32 -4.06 -11.44
C TYR A 144 -18.69 -3.45 -11.71
N LYS A 145 -19.54 -3.32 -10.68
CA LYS A 145 -20.87 -2.71 -10.79
C LYS A 145 -20.80 -1.26 -11.29
N ARG A 146 -19.85 -0.47 -10.80
CA ARG A 146 -19.63 0.91 -11.24
C ARG A 146 -19.27 0.98 -12.73
N ILE A 147 -18.36 0.11 -13.19
CA ILE A 147 -17.97 0.04 -14.60
C ILE A 147 -19.13 -0.49 -15.46
N SER A 148 -19.94 -1.45 -14.97
CA SER A 148 -21.15 -1.92 -15.65
C SER A 148 -22.20 -0.81 -15.81
N LEU A 149 -22.33 0.08 -14.82
CA LEU A 149 -23.16 1.26 -14.94
C LEU A 149 -22.64 2.21 -16.03
N GLU A 150 -21.33 2.47 -16.05
CA GLU A 150 -20.68 3.27 -17.10
C GLU A 150 -20.89 2.68 -18.49
N LEU A 151 -20.72 1.36 -18.64
CA LEU A 151 -21.00 0.61 -19.88
C LEU A 151 -22.46 0.78 -20.33
N THR A 152 -23.39 0.84 -19.37
CA THR A 152 -24.82 1.01 -19.65
C THR A 152 -25.10 2.39 -20.23
N HIS A 153 -24.50 3.44 -19.67
CA HIS A 153 -24.71 4.83 -20.07
C HIS A 153 -23.93 5.22 -21.33
N SER A 154 -22.64 4.89 -21.38
CA SER A 154 -21.72 5.29 -22.45
C SER A 154 -21.71 4.33 -23.64
N GLY A 155 -22.31 3.15 -23.48
CA GLY A 155 -22.27 2.06 -24.45
C GLY A 155 -20.93 1.31 -24.45
N PRO A 156 -20.84 0.19 -25.20
CA PRO A 156 -19.64 -0.63 -25.26
C PRO A 156 -18.46 0.14 -25.85
N ASN A 157 -17.39 0.30 -25.08
CA ASN A 157 -16.11 0.77 -25.59
C ASN A 157 -14.98 -0.16 -25.12
N GLU A 158 -13.87 -0.18 -25.85
CA GLU A 158 -12.76 -1.09 -25.57
C GLU A 158 -12.22 -0.93 -24.15
N LEU A 159 -12.17 0.31 -23.63
CA LEU A 159 -11.66 0.62 -22.29
C LEU A 159 -12.54 0.02 -21.18
N THR A 160 -13.86 0.17 -21.28
CA THR A 160 -14.84 -0.36 -20.31
C THR A 160 -14.88 -1.89 -20.37
N VAL A 161 -14.86 -2.49 -21.56
CA VAL A 161 -14.76 -3.93 -21.74
C VAL A 161 -13.48 -4.49 -21.10
N ASN A 162 -12.33 -3.88 -21.42
CA ASN A 162 -11.05 -4.29 -20.83
C ASN A 162 -11.03 -4.08 -19.31
N ALA A 163 -11.63 -3.02 -18.79
CA ALA A 163 -11.72 -2.76 -17.35
C ALA A 163 -12.56 -3.82 -16.63
N LEU A 164 -13.72 -4.21 -17.19
CA LEU A 164 -14.55 -5.30 -16.65
C LEU A 164 -13.80 -6.64 -16.64
N ILE A 165 -13.15 -7.00 -17.74
CA ILE A 165 -12.34 -8.23 -17.83
C ILE A 165 -11.17 -8.19 -16.82
N THR A 166 -10.50 -7.05 -16.71
CA THR A 166 -9.37 -6.87 -15.78
C THR A 166 -9.83 -6.99 -14.33
N ASN A 167 -10.99 -6.43 -13.99
CA ASN A 167 -11.58 -6.59 -12.67
C ASN A 167 -11.84 -8.08 -12.35
N LEU A 168 -12.47 -8.83 -13.27
CA LEU A 168 -12.69 -10.27 -13.12
C LEU A 168 -11.38 -11.05 -12.94
N LYS A 169 -10.35 -10.71 -13.73
CA LYS A 169 -9.00 -11.28 -13.59
C LYS A 169 -8.40 -11.02 -12.20
N PHE A 170 -8.51 -9.80 -11.69
CA PHE A 170 -8.01 -9.45 -10.36
C PHE A 170 -8.74 -10.20 -9.26
N ARG A 171 -10.07 -10.32 -9.36
CA ARG A 171 -10.88 -11.10 -8.40
C ARG A 171 -10.44 -12.56 -8.37
N LEU A 172 -10.23 -13.18 -9.52
CA LEU A 172 -9.75 -14.57 -9.58
C LEU A 172 -8.31 -14.70 -9.05
N ASN A 173 -7.41 -13.78 -9.39
CA ASN A 173 -6.04 -13.80 -8.87
C ASN A 173 -6.00 -13.67 -7.34
N LEU A 174 -6.85 -12.81 -6.78
CA LEU A 174 -7.02 -12.65 -5.34
C LEU A 174 -7.42 -13.98 -4.67
N MET A 175 -8.30 -14.77 -5.30
CA MET A 175 -8.68 -16.09 -4.81
C MET A 175 -7.53 -17.10 -4.84
N TYR A 176 -6.73 -17.12 -5.92
CA TYR A 176 -5.54 -17.97 -5.96
C TYR A 176 -4.52 -17.63 -4.88
N ARG A 177 -4.30 -16.33 -4.65
CA ARG A 177 -3.41 -15.88 -3.57
C ARG A 177 -3.94 -16.25 -2.19
N LEU A 178 -5.26 -16.15 -1.96
CA LEU A 178 -5.87 -16.60 -0.70
C LEU A 178 -5.63 -18.08 -0.47
N LYS A 179 -5.90 -18.90 -1.49
CA LYS A 179 -5.67 -20.35 -1.44
C LYS A 179 -4.22 -20.67 -1.09
N GLU A 180 -3.26 -20.04 -1.76
CA GLU A 180 -1.84 -20.24 -1.48
C GLU A 180 -1.49 -19.91 -0.02
N GLN A 181 -1.95 -18.76 0.49
CA GLN A 181 -1.72 -18.38 1.87
C GLN A 181 -2.36 -19.37 2.86
N LEU A 182 -3.56 -19.85 2.60
CA LEU A 182 -4.22 -20.86 3.44
C LEU A 182 -3.45 -22.18 3.48
N GLU A 183 -2.89 -22.64 2.36
CA GLU A 183 -2.06 -23.85 2.31
C GLU A 183 -0.72 -23.67 3.06
N THR A 184 -0.12 -22.47 2.98
CA THR A 184 1.09 -22.17 3.77
C THR A 184 0.81 -22.19 5.26
N LEU A 185 -0.30 -21.61 5.72
CA LEU A 185 -0.69 -21.61 7.14
C LEU A 185 -0.91 -23.02 7.67
N LYS A 186 -1.67 -23.86 6.95
CA LYS A 186 -1.88 -25.27 7.31
C LYS A 186 -0.55 -26.03 7.46
N THR A 187 0.38 -25.80 6.54
CA THR A 187 1.70 -26.45 6.55
C THR A 187 2.51 -26.00 7.77
N THR A 188 2.58 -24.70 8.02
CA THR A 188 3.28 -24.13 9.18
C THR A 188 2.70 -24.65 10.51
N ASP A 189 1.38 -24.71 10.63
CA ASP A 189 0.71 -25.25 11.82
C ASP A 189 1.02 -26.74 12.03
N SER A 190 1.06 -27.52 10.94
CA SER A 190 1.42 -28.94 11.00
C SER A 190 2.85 -29.16 11.46
N ILE A 191 3.80 -28.31 11.02
CA ILE A 191 5.21 -28.36 11.44
C ILE A 191 5.31 -27.97 12.92
N ARG A 192 4.66 -26.87 13.34
CA ARG A 192 4.68 -26.41 14.74
C ARG A 192 4.11 -27.44 15.71
N LYS A 193 3.06 -28.18 15.32
CA LYS A 193 2.51 -29.25 16.15
C LYS A 193 3.47 -30.43 16.32
N ARG A 194 4.30 -30.74 15.30
CA ARG A 194 5.28 -31.84 15.36
C ARG A 194 6.54 -31.50 16.17
N THR A 195 6.93 -30.22 16.23
CA THR A 195 8.15 -29.79 16.94
C THR A 195 7.92 -29.47 18.42
N ASN A 196 6.66 -29.38 18.86
CA ASN A 196 6.27 -29.16 20.27
C ASN A 196 5.82 -30.45 20.96
N VAL A 197 6.17 -31.62 20.40
CA VAL A 197 6.07 -32.95 21.01
C VAL A 197 7.50 -33.46 21.19
#